data_AF-A0A7Y6NG99-F1
#
_entry.id   AF-A0A7Y6NG99-F1
#
_cell.length_a   1.000
_cell.length_b   1.000
_cell.length_c   1.000
_cell.angle_alpha   90.00
_cell.angle_beta   90.00
_cell.angle_gamma   90.00
#
_symmetry.space_group_name_H-M   'P 1'
#
loop_
_entity.id
_entity.type
_entity.pdbx_description
1 polymer ?
#
loop_
_entity_poly.entity_id
_entity_poly.type
_entity_poly.pdbx_seq_one_letter_code
_entity_poly.pdbx_strand_id
1 'polypeptide(L)'
;MLWKTLTYFGDSMLLIPTAVLIALILPWKSDNRRTVLYWVVAFGLAGLLVSLSKILFLGFGIGSARFNFTGFSGHSAMSATLWPVMLWLISGRWSALWRGAAIAVGYMIPLMVGFSRLVIHAHSKSEVATGLLLGFTLSTAFLISQRRTALKGFSWPQVGAALLVPFVLLSHGRVATTQQFLERFSASLAGLEKPYTRADLFRQ
;
A
#
# COMPACT_ATOMS: atom_id res chain seq x y z
N MET A 1 -3.85 -11.68 18.58
CA MET A 1 -4.87 -10.75 18.03
C MET A 1 -4.25 -9.45 17.51
N LEU A 2 -3.40 -8.75 18.27
CA LEU A 2 -2.78 -7.47 17.89
C LEU A 2 -2.10 -7.44 16.49
N TRP A 3 -1.30 -8.46 16.16
CA TRP A 3 -0.57 -8.52 14.88
C TRP A 3 -1.46 -8.67 13.64
N LYS A 4 -2.62 -9.31 13.79
CA LYS A 4 -3.62 -9.43 12.71
C LYS A 4 -4.25 -8.06 12.44
N THR A 5 -4.55 -7.30 13.50
CA THR A 5 -5.06 -5.93 13.39
C THR A 5 -4.03 -4.99 12.77
N LEU A 6 -2.75 -5.07 13.15
CA LEU A 6 -1.70 -4.24 12.55
C LEU A 6 -1.49 -4.54 11.07
N THR A 7 -1.45 -5.83 10.71
CA THR A 7 -1.33 -6.27 9.31
C THR A 7 -2.47 -5.75 8.45
N TYR A 8 -3.67 -5.58 9.02
CA TYR A 8 -4.83 -5.08 8.30
C TYR A 8 -4.64 -3.65 7.75
N PHE A 9 -3.88 -2.79 8.44
CA PHE A 9 -3.52 -1.46 7.91
C PHE A 9 -2.63 -1.52 6.65
N GLY A 10 -2.17 -2.72 6.27
CA GLY A 10 -1.50 -3.01 5.01
C GLY A 10 -2.34 -3.81 4.01
N ASP A 11 -3.56 -4.19 4.35
CA ASP A 11 -4.32 -5.13 3.52
C ASP A 11 -4.89 -4.42 2.26
N SER A 12 -4.73 -5.04 1.10
CA SER A 12 -5.23 -4.50 -0.16
C SER A 12 -6.75 -4.27 -0.17
N MET A 13 -7.52 -5.03 0.61
CA MET A 13 -8.98 -4.86 0.76
C MET A 13 -9.35 -3.57 1.47
N LEU A 14 -8.47 -3.07 2.33
CA LEU A 14 -8.60 -1.75 2.92
C LEU A 14 -8.05 -0.69 1.97
N LEU A 15 -6.83 -0.91 1.49
CA LEU A 15 -6.04 0.13 0.85
C LEU A 15 -6.53 0.47 -0.56
N ILE A 16 -6.93 -0.51 -1.38
CA ILE A 16 -7.39 -0.25 -2.74
C ILE A 16 -8.69 0.56 -2.75
N PRO A 17 -9.76 0.18 -2.01
CA PRO A 17 -10.98 0.99 -1.95
C PRO A 17 -10.73 2.38 -1.37
N THR A 18 -9.89 2.49 -0.33
CA THR A 18 -9.52 3.78 0.25
C THR A 18 -8.78 4.65 -0.78
N ALA A 19 -7.89 4.07 -1.58
CA ALA A 19 -7.18 4.79 -2.62
C ALA A 19 -8.10 5.28 -3.74
N VAL A 20 -9.09 4.48 -4.13
CA VAL A 20 -10.13 4.88 -5.08
C VAL A 20 -10.95 6.05 -4.52
N LEU A 21 -11.37 5.97 -3.25
CA LEU A 21 -12.08 7.07 -2.60
C LEU A 21 -11.25 8.36 -2.56
N ILE A 22 -9.95 8.27 -2.25
CA ILE A 22 -9.04 9.42 -2.30
C ILE A 22 -9.01 10.00 -3.72
N ALA A 23 -8.88 9.16 -4.75
CA ALA A 23 -8.86 9.60 -6.14
C ALA A 23 -10.16 10.33 -6.54
N LEU A 24 -11.31 9.84 -6.10
CA LEU A 24 -12.60 10.46 -6.34
C LEU A 24 -12.74 11.80 -5.62
N ILE A 25 -12.26 11.91 -4.38
CA ILE A 25 -12.44 13.10 -3.55
C ILE A 25 -11.48 14.24 -3.91
N LEU A 26 -10.26 13.92 -4.34
CA LEU A 26 -9.19 14.88 -4.60
C LEU A 26 -9.58 16.04 -5.54
N PRO A 27 -10.29 15.82 -6.67
CA PRO A 27 -10.74 16.90 -7.56
C PRO A 27 -11.60 17.98 -6.88
N TRP A 28 -12.32 17.66 -5.81
CA TRP A 28 -13.15 18.63 -5.09
C TRP A 28 -12.45 19.27 -3.89
N LYS A 29 -11.43 18.60 -3.34
CA LYS A 29 -10.72 19.03 -2.12
C LYS A 29 -9.40 19.74 -2.39
N SER A 30 -8.76 19.48 -3.52
CA SER A 30 -7.54 20.16 -3.96
C SER A 30 -7.88 21.35 -4.86
N ASP A 31 -7.17 22.46 -4.69
CA ASP A 31 -7.17 23.56 -5.65
C ASP A 31 -6.39 23.22 -6.94
N ASN A 32 -5.52 22.22 -6.89
CA ASN A 32 -4.73 21.74 -8.02
C ASN A 32 -5.36 20.49 -8.65
N ARG A 33 -5.88 20.64 -9.88
CA ARG A 33 -6.49 19.54 -10.65
C ARG A 33 -5.52 18.40 -10.98
N ARG A 34 -4.20 18.65 -10.97
CA ARG A 34 -3.19 17.61 -11.23
C ARG A 34 -2.96 16.69 -10.02
N THR A 35 -3.42 17.06 -8.82
CA THR A 35 -3.22 16.25 -7.61
C THR A 35 -3.79 14.84 -7.76
N VAL A 36 -4.95 14.67 -8.40
CA VAL A 36 -5.52 13.35 -8.65
C VAL A 36 -4.64 12.51 -9.59
N LEU A 37 -4.03 13.12 -10.61
CA LEU A 37 -3.12 12.43 -11.51
C LEU A 37 -1.87 11.96 -10.76
N TYR A 38 -1.24 12.83 -9.96
CA TYR A 38 -0.10 12.43 -9.12
C TYR A 38 -0.46 11.29 -8.17
N TRP A 39 -1.67 11.29 -7.62
CA TRP A 39 -2.14 10.23 -6.74
C TRP A 39 -2.32 8.90 -7.48
N VAL A 40 -3.03 8.92 -8.62
CA VAL A 40 -3.24 7.74 -9.45
C VAL A 40 -1.91 7.17 -9.93
N VAL A 41 -0.96 8.02 -10.33
CA VAL A 41 0.39 7.59 -10.72
C VAL A 41 1.13 6.99 -9.52
N ALA A 42 1.16 7.66 -8.36
CA ALA A 42 1.89 7.16 -7.20
C ALA A 42 1.34 5.82 -6.71
N PHE A 43 0.03 5.71 -6.48
CA PHE A 43 -0.59 4.48 -5.99
C PHE A 43 -0.63 3.38 -7.06
N GLY A 44 -0.87 3.75 -8.32
CA GLY A 44 -0.83 2.84 -9.45
C GLY A 44 0.56 2.23 -9.66
N LEU A 45 1.63 3.03 -9.59
CA LEU A 45 3.01 2.54 -9.68
C LEU A 45 3.36 1.61 -8.53
N ALA A 46 2.93 1.91 -7.29
CA ALA A 46 3.13 1.02 -6.15
C ALA A 46 2.49 -0.36 -6.42
N GLY A 47 1.21 -0.38 -6.80
CA GLY A 47 0.48 -1.62 -7.09
C GLY A 47 1.07 -2.39 -8.27
N LEU A 48 1.45 -1.69 -9.34
CA LEU A 48 2.05 -2.26 -10.53
C LEU A 48 3.39 -2.93 -10.21
N LEU A 49 4.32 -2.21 -9.58
CA LEU A 49 5.66 -2.74 -9.28
C LEU A 49 5.61 -3.90 -8.29
N VAL A 50 4.73 -3.84 -7.28
CA VAL A 50 4.47 -4.97 -6.38
C VAL A 50 3.98 -6.19 -7.16
N SER A 51 2.97 -6.01 -8.01
CA SER A 51 2.36 -7.12 -8.77
C SER A 51 3.35 -7.72 -9.76
N LEU A 52 4.08 -6.88 -10.51
CA LEU A 52 5.12 -7.32 -11.44
C LEU A 52 6.22 -8.09 -10.72
N SER A 53 6.73 -7.60 -9.59
CA SER A 53 7.77 -8.30 -8.83
C SER A 53 7.33 -9.69 -8.38
N LYS A 54 6.05 -9.85 -8.02
CA LYS A 54 5.48 -11.15 -7.65
C LYS A 54 5.30 -12.06 -8.85
N ILE A 55 4.85 -11.53 -9.99
CA ILE A 55 4.70 -12.31 -11.24
C ILE A 55 6.06 -12.81 -11.72
N LEU A 56 7.09 -11.96 -11.68
CA LEU A 56 8.46 -12.33 -12.03
C LEU A 56 8.97 -13.50 -11.17
N PHE A 57 8.70 -13.48 -9.87
CA PHE A 57 9.06 -14.59 -9.01
C PHE A 57 8.17 -15.83 -9.24
N LEU A 58 6.85 -15.71 -9.09
CA LEU A 58 5.91 -16.83 -9.12
C LEU A 58 5.84 -17.53 -10.48
N GLY A 59 6.01 -16.77 -11.57
CA GLY A 59 5.98 -17.30 -12.93
C GLY A 59 7.36 -17.72 -13.43
N PHE A 60 8.40 -16.94 -13.15
CA PHE A 60 9.71 -17.10 -13.80
C PHE A 60 10.86 -17.42 -12.83
N GLY A 61 10.58 -17.57 -11.54
CA GLY A 61 11.58 -17.86 -10.51
C GLY A 61 12.56 -16.70 -10.24
N ILE A 62 12.31 -15.52 -10.80
CA ILE A 62 13.21 -14.36 -10.69
C ILE A 62 13.09 -13.79 -9.27
N GLY A 63 14.08 -14.10 -8.45
CA GLY A 63 14.23 -13.65 -7.06
C GLY A 63 15.69 -13.63 -6.63
N SER A 64 15.94 -13.55 -5.33
CA SER A 64 17.30 -13.64 -4.80
C SER A 64 17.36 -14.48 -3.54
N ALA A 65 17.97 -15.67 -3.63
CA ALA A 65 18.20 -16.53 -2.47
C ALA A 65 19.09 -15.84 -1.43
N ARG A 66 20.15 -15.13 -1.88
CA ARG A 66 21.08 -14.37 -1.03
C ARG A 66 20.36 -13.38 -0.10
N PHE A 67 19.33 -12.72 -0.62
CA PHE A 67 18.54 -11.75 0.15
C PHE A 67 17.19 -12.31 0.65
N ASN A 68 16.90 -13.58 0.41
CA ASN A 68 15.59 -14.19 0.65
C ASN A 68 14.45 -13.34 0.06
N PHE A 69 14.56 -12.96 -1.22
CA PHE A 69 13.66 -12.02 -1.88
C PHE A 69 12.83 -12.74 -2.94
N THR A 70 11.50 -12.67 -2.81
CA THR A 70 10.54 -13.24 -3.76
C THR A 70 9.58 -12.18 -4.34
N GLY A 71 9.90 -10.89 -4.19
CA GLY A 71 9.07 -9.76 -4.62
C GLY A 71 8.74 -8.79 -3.49
N PHE A 72 8.33 -7.57 -3.84
CA PHE A 72 8.03 -6.53 -2.86
C PHE A 72 6.87 -6.92 -1.93
N SER A 73 6.99 -6.60 -0.64
CA SER A 73 5.88 -6.76 0.29
C SER A 73 4.76 -5.78 -0.05
N GLY A 74 3.68 -6.30 -0.65
CA GLY A 74 2.52 -5.48 -1.02
C GLY A 74 1.87 -4.76 0.17
N HIS A 75 1.82 -5.40 1.34
CA HIS A 75 1.31 -4.74 2.55
C HIS A 75 2.15 -3.53 2.93
N SER A 76 3.47 -3.69 2.89
CA SER A 76 4.39 -2.62 3.26
C SER A 76 4.35 -1.47 2.24
N ALA A 77 4.45 -1.79 0.95
CA ALA A 77 4.49 -0.79 -0.13
C ALA A 77 3.19 -0.01 -0.28
N MET A 78 2.05 -0.69 -0.28
CA MET A 78 0.75 -0.03 -0.45
C MET A 78 0.42 0.82 0.78
N SER A 79 0.72 0.33 1.98
CA SER A 79 0.54 1.07 3.24
C SER A 79 1.43 2.33 3.26
N ALA A 80 2.71 2.19 2.91
CA ALA A 80 3.68 3.29 2.84
C ALA A 80 3.35 4.35 1.78
N THR A 81 2.61 3.96 0.74
CA THR A 81 2.11 4.90 -0.26
C THR A 81 0.86 5.64 0.23
N LEU A 82 -0.03 4.95 0.96
CA LEU A 82 -1.36 5.48 1.30
C LEU A 82 -1.40 6.32 2.56
N TRP A 83 -0.89 5.84 3.69
CA TRP A 83 -1.11 6.48 4.99
C TRP A 83 -0.54 7.89 5.10
N PRO A 84 0.68 8.20 4.61
CA PRO A 84 1.18 9.56 4.62
C PRO A 84 0.29 10.52 3.81
N VAL A 85 -0.22 10.08 2.66
CA VAL A 85 -1.08 10.88 1.77
C VAL A 85 -2.48 11.05 2.36
N MET A 86 -3.04 10.00 2.96
CA MET A 86 -4.33 10.06 3.63
C MET A 86 -4.30 11.03 4.80
N LEU A 87 -3.26 10.96 5.65
CA LEU A 87 -3.13 11.87 6.79
C LEU A 87 -2.82 13.31 6.35
N TRP A 88 -2.07 13.51 5.27
CA TRP A 88 -1.93 14.81 4.62
C TRP A 88 -3.28 15.38 4.15
N LEU A 89 -4.12 14.56 3.55
CA LEU A 89 -5.41 14.97 2.99
C LEU A 89 -6.39 15.40 4.09
N ILE A 90 -6.55 14.61 5.15
CA ILE A 90 -7.51 14.92 6.22
C ILE A 90 -7.06 16.09 7.10
N SER A 91 -5.75 16.29 7.24
CA SER A 91 -5.16 17.36 8.06
C SER A 91 -5.06 18.70 7.33
N GLY A 92 -5.65 18.82 6.12
CA GLY A 92 -5.52 20.00 5.27
C GLY A 92 -5.88 21.35 5.91
N ARG A 93 -6.76 21.36 6.93
CA ARG A 93 -7.16 22.57 7.67
C ARG A 93 -6.49 22.74 9.04
N TRP A 94 -5.63 21.80 9.44
CA TRP A 94 -4.96 21.86 10.74
C TRP A 94 -3.83 22.87 10.71
N SER A 95 -3.44 23.39 11.87
CA SER A 95 -2.22 24.23 11.98
C SER A 95 -1.00 23.48 11.45
N ALA A 96 0.03 24.19 10.99
CA ALA A 96 1.23 23.61 10.40
C ALA A 96 1.88 22.52 11.28
N LEU A 97 1.94 22.74 12.60
CA LEU A 97 2.49 21.77 13.56
C LEU A 97 1.70 20.45 13.55
N TRP A 98 0.39 20.53 13.77
CA TRP A 98 -0.50 19.36 13.79
C TRP A 98 -0.57 18.65 12.44
N ARG A 99 -0.51 19.39 11.33
CA ARG A 99 -0.41 18.81 9.99
C ARG A 99 0.89 18.03 9.82
N GLY A 100 2.02 18.57 10.25
CA GLY A 100 3.31 17.86 10.25
C GLY A 100 3.27 16.60 11.10
N ALA A 101 2.70 16.67 12.31
CA ALA A 101 2.54 15.52 13.19
C ALA A 101 1.65 14.43 12.56
N ALA A 102 0.53 14.80 11.91
CA ALA A 102 -0.34 13.86 11.22
C ALA A 102 0.40 13.12 10.10
N ILE A 103 1.15 13.84 9.27
CA ILE A 103 1.95 13.22 8.20
C ILE A 103 3.01 12.29 8.79
N ALA A 104 3.69 12.69 9.86
CA ALA A 104 4.69 11.85 10.54
C ALA A 104 4.08 10.54 11.07
N VAL A 105 2.89 10.60 11.70
CA VAL A 105 2.14 9.40 12.09
C VAL A 105 1.84 8.51 10.87
N GLY A 106 1.57 9.13 9.72
CA GLY A 106 1.30 8.44 8.46
C GLY A 106 2.50 7.66 7.94
N TYR A 107 3.72 8.11 8.24
CA TYR A 107 4.94 7.36 7.97
C TYR A 107 5.22 6.25 9.00
N MET A 108 4.69 6.36 10.22
CA MET A 108 4.87 5.35 11.27
C MET A 108 3.97 4.12 11.08
N ILE A 109 2.72 4.30 10.63
CA ILE A 109 1.78 3.18 10.42
C ILE A 109 2.38 2.08 9.50
N PRO A 110 2.96 2.41 8.34
CA PRO A 110 3.57 1.43 7.45
C PRO A 110 4.77 0.69 8.07
N LEU A 111 5.53 1.34 8.95
CA LEU A 111 6.62 0.67 9.68
C LEU A 111 6.05 -0.41 10.61
N MET A 112 4.94 -0.12 11.31
CA MET A 112 4.26 -1.08 12.16
C MET A 112 3.67 -2.24 11.35
N VAL A 113 3.08 -1.94 10.19
CA VAL A 113 2.59 -2.95 9.23
C VAL A 113 3.74 -3.82 8.72
N GLY A 114 4.85 -3.21 8.29
CA GLY A 114 6.02 -3.94 7.82
C GLY A 114 6.59 -4.86 8.92
N PHE A 115 6.71 -4.34 10.14
CA PHE A 115 7.14 -5.12 11.29
C PHE A 115 6.20 -6.29 11.59
N SER A 116 4.88 -6.08 11.52
CA SER A 116 3.91 -7.16 11.73
C SER A 116 4.09 -8.29 10.72
N ARG A 117 4.44 -7.98 9.46
CA ARG A 117 4.72 -8.99 8.41
C ARG A 117 5.95 -9.84 8.70
N LEU A 118 6.95 -9.28 9.38
CA LEU A 118 8.14 -10.03 9.82
C LEU A 118 7.80 -10.95 10.99
N VAL A 119 7.04 -10.44 11.98
CA VAL A 119 6.65 -11.21 13.18
C VAL A 119 5.77 -12.41 12.83
N ILE A 120 4.86 -12.27 11.86
CA ILE A 120 4.03 -13.40 11.40
C ILE A 120 4.72 -14.29 10.35
N HIS A 121 6.02 -14.08 10.10
CA HIS A 121 6.84 -14.84 9.15
C HIS A 121 6.29 -14.90 7.71
N ALA A 122 5.47 -13.93 7.31
CA ALA A 122 4.85 -13.94 6.00
C ALA A 122 5.75 -13.34 4.91
N HIS A 123 6.70 -12.49 5.28
CA HIS A 123 7.68 -11.89 4.38
C HIS A 123 9.08 -11.89 4.98
N SER A 124 10.09 -11.85 4.13
CA SER A 124 11.47 -11.67 4.57
C SER A 124 11.76 -10.19 4.86
N LYS A 125 12.91 -9.93 5.49
CA LYS A 125 13.38 -8.57 5.78
C LYS A 125 13.59 -7.75 4.50
N SER A 126 14.13 -8.35 3.44
CA SER A 126 14.40 -7.66 2.18
C SER A 126 13.10 -7.23 1.50
N GLU A 127 12.07 -8.07 1.50
CA GLU A 127 10.77 -7.79 0.89
C GLU A 127 10.03 -6.65 1.60
N VAL A 128 10.09 -6.64 2.94
CA VAL A 128 9.52 -5.57 3.76
C VAL A 128 10.28 -4.28 3.56
N ALA A 129 11.62 -4.30 3.65
CA ALA A 129 12.46 -3.11 3.50
C ALA A 129 12.30 -2.46 2.13
N THR A 130 12.37 -3.26 1.05
CA THR A 130 12.20 -2.77 -0.31
C THR A 130 10.76 -2.31 -0.59
N GLY A 131 9.76 -2.99 -0.03
CA GLY A 131 8.37 -2.54 -0.09
C GLY A 131 8.16 -1.19 0.60
N LEU A 132 8.68 -1.01 1.82
CA LEU A 132 8.63 0.27 2.53
C LEU A 132 9.35 1.37 1.76
N LEU A 133 10.56 1.10 1.25
CA LEU A 133 11.33 2.04 0.47
C LEU A 133 10.56 2.52 -0.78
N LEU A 134 9.97 1.58 -1.52
CA LEU A 134 9.14 1.89 -2.68
C LEU A 134 7.98 2.83 -2.29
N GLY A 135 7.19 2.44 -1.30
CA GLY A 135 6.01 3.21 -0.91
C GLY A 135 6.34 4.58 -0.31
N PHE A 136 7.38 4.69 0.53
CA PHE A 136 7.84 5.96 1.06
C PHE A 136 8.40 6.88 -0.03
N THR A 137 9.09 6.33 -1.03
CA THR A 137 9.55 7.13 -2.17
C THR A 137 8.37 7.75 -2.90
N LEU A 138 7.34 6.95 -3.20
CA LEU A 138 6.16 7.39 -3.93
C LEU A 138 5.31 8.39 -3.13
N SER A 139 5.05 8.13 -1.85
CA SER A 139 4.30 9.06 -1.00
C SER A 139 5.06 10.35 -0.74
N THR A 140 6.38 10.30 -0.53
CA THR A 140 7.20 11.50 -0.36
C THR A 140 7.26 12.33 -1.63
N ALA A 141 7.45 11.70 -2.80
CA ALA A 141 7.41 12.39 -4.09
C ALA A 141 6.05 13.07 -4.32
N PHE A 142 4.96 12.38 -3.99
CA PHE A 142 3.62 12.97 -4.00
C PHE A 142 3.55 14.19 -3.08
N LEU A 143 3.91 14.06 -1.79
CA LEU A 143 3.80 15.15 -0.81
C LEU A 143 4.66 16.37 -1.18
N ILE A 144 5.87 16.16 -1.69
CA ILE A 144 6.74 17.23 -2.21
C ILE A 144 6.07 17.94 -3.39
N SER A 145 5.45 17.19 -4.31
CA SER A 145 4.72 17.79 -5.45
C SER A 145 3.50 18.61 -5.02
N GLN A 146 2.94 18.32 -3.84
CA GLN A 146 1.77 18.99 -3.29
C GLN A 146 2.07 20.03 -2.20
N ARG A 147 3.33 20.42 -1.99
CA ARG A 147 3.74 21.35 -0.92
C ARG A 147 3.07 22.73 -0.97
N ARG A 148 2.66 23.17 -2.17
CA ARG A 148 1.97 24.47 -2.40
C ARG A 148 0.46 24.32 -2.63
N THR A 149 -0.06 23.10 -2.56
CA THR A 149 -1.47 22.79 -2.81
C THR A 149 -2.29 23.17 -1.60
N ALA A 150 -3.34 23.99 -1.79
CA ALA A 150 -4.29 24.30 -0.75
C ALA A 150 -5.38 23.23 -0.70
N LEU A 151 -5.63 22.70 0.49
CA LEU A 151 -6.64 21.68 0.72
C LEU A 151 -7.87 22.27 1.41
N LYS A 152 -9.04 21.99 0.87
CA LYS A 152 -10.31 22.20 1.59
C LYS A 152 -10.42 21.15 2.68
N GLY A 153 -10.79 21.57 3.88
CA GLY A 153 -10.98 20.62 4.99
C GLY A 153 -12.16 19.66 4.79
N PHE A 154 -12.17 18.56 5.55
CA PHE A 154 -13.24 17.55 5.58
C PHE A 154 -14.24 17.79 6.71
N SER A 155 -15.56 17.88 6.46
CA SER A 155 -16.49 17.91 7.60
C SER A 155 -16.40 16.60 8.39
N TRP A 156 -16.70 16.62 9.70
CA TRP A 156 -16.68 15.40 10.53
C TRP A 156 -17.51 14.24 9.95
N PRO A 157 -18.69 14.47 9.32
CA PRO A 157 -19.41 13.43 8.61
C PRO A 157 -18.68 12.88 7.38
N GLN A 158 -17.90 13.70 6.66
CA GLN A 158 -17.09 13.24 5.52
C GLN A 158 -15.93 12.35 5.97
N VAL A 159 -15.28 12.70 7.09
CA VAL A 159 -14.27 11.84 7.71
C VAL A 159 -14.91 10.54 8.20
N GLY A 160 -16.06 10.62 8.86
CA GLY A 160 -16.83 9.46 9.31
C GLY A 160 -17.24 8.54 8.16
N ALA A 161 -17.79 9.07 7.07
CA ALA A 161 -18.16 8.30 5.88
C ALA A 161 -16.94 7.66 5.18
N ALA A 162 -15.83 8.40 5.06
CA ALA A 162 -14.60 7.88 4.47
C ALA A 162 -13.97 6.75 5.31
N LEU A 163 -14.19 6.75 6.64
CA LEU A 163 -13.77 5.67 7.54
C LEU A 163 -14.78 4.53 7.60
N LEU A 164 -16.08 4.81 7.43
CA LEU A 164 -17.16 3.82 7.43
C LEU A 164 -17.12 2.89 6.21
N VAL A 165 -16.80 3.39 5.02
CA VAL A 165 -16.75 2.55 3.81
C VAL A 165 -15.73 1.40 3.95
N PRO A 166 -14.46 1.64 4.34
CA PRO A 166 -13.54 0.56 4.64
C PRO A 166 -14.04 -0.31 5.81
N PHE A 167 -14.72 0.27 6.80
CA PHE A 167 -15.30 -0.47 7.92
C PHE A 167 -16.46 -1.40 7.52
N VAL A 168 -17.26 -1.05 6.52
CA VAL A 168 -18.34 -1.92 5.99
C VAL A 168 -17.76 -3.01 5.09
N LEU A 169 -16.70 -2.70 4.33
CA LEU A 169 -15.96 -3.72 3.58
C LEU A 169 -15.30 -4.77 4.50
N LEU A 170 -15.00 -4.41 5.77
CA LEU A 170 -14.57 -5.36 6.81
C LEU A 170 -15.57 -6.48 7.07
N SER A 171 -16.88 -6.20 7.06
CA SER A 171 -17.89 -7.15 7.55
C SER A 171 -18.09 -8.34 6.62
N HIS A 172 -17.59 -8.25 5.39
CA HIS A 172 -17.77 -9.27 4.36
C HIS A 172 -16.60 -10.27 4.25
N GLY A 173 -15.58 -10.20 5.13
CA GLY A 173 -14.75 -11.34 5.55
C GLY A 173 -13.98 -12.15 4.50
N ARG A 174 -13.92 -11.75 3.23
CA ARG A 174 -13.27 -12.56 2.17
C ARG A 174 -11.77 -12.33 2.14
N VAL A 175 -11.03 -12.85 3.11
CA VAL A 175 -9.56 -12.80 3.16
C VAL A 175 -8.97 -13.57 1.96
N ALA A 176 -8.14 -12.90 1.15
CA ALA A 176 -7.18 -13.48 0.18
C ALA A 176 -7.61 -13.87 -1.27
N THR A 177 -8.33 -13.01 -2.00
CA THR A 177 -8.44 -13.18 -3.48
C THR A 177 -7.20 -12.73 -4.26
N THR A 178 -6.51 -11.66 -3.85
CA THR A 178 -5.43 -11.06 -4.67
C THR A 178 -4.18 -11.94 -4.78
N GLN A 179 -3.79 -12.60 -3.69
CA GLN A 179 -2.60 -13.48 -3.69
C GLN A 179 -2.85 -14.74 -4.54
N GLN A 180 -3.99 -15.41 -4.34
CA GLN A 180 -4.39 -16.56 -5.15
C GLN A 180 -4.57 -16.20 -6.63
N PHE A 181 -5.11 -15.01 -6.90
CA PHE A 181 -5.21 -14.48 -8.26
C PHE A 181 -3.82 -14.34 -8.89
N LEU A 182 -2.87 -13.69 -8.20
CA LEU A 182 -1.50 -13.53 -8.71
C LEU A 182 -0.81 -14.88 -8.93
N GLU A 183 -0.97 -15.84 -8.04
CA GLU A 183 -0.42 -17.19 -8.19
C GLU A 183 -0.96 -17.89 -9.44
N ARG A 184 -2.28 -17.92 -9.63
CA ARG A 184 -2.93 -18.52 -10.80
C ARG A 184 -2.56 -17.79 -12.10
N PHE A 185 -2.58 -16.47 -12.07
CA PHE A 185 -2.22 -15.64 -13.23
C PHE A 185 -0.77 -15.84 -13.63
N SER A 186 0.16 -15.87 -12.66
CA SER A 186 1.59 -16.06 -12.94
C SER A 186 1.88 -17.45 -13.47
N ALA A 187 1.27 -18.49 -12.90
CA ALA A 187 1.41 -19.86 -13.38
C ALA A 187 0.86 -20.01 -14.82
N SER A 188 -0.32 -19.45 -15.09
CA SER A 188 -0.90 -19.44 -16.43
C SER A 188 -0.04 -18.68 -17.45
N LEU A 189 0.53 -17.54 -17.06
CA LEU A 189 1.37 -16.72 -17.93
C LEU A 189 2.69 -17.41 -18.28
N ALA A 190 3.26 -18.16 -17.33
CA ALA A 190 4.52 -18.88 -17.51
C ALA A 190 4.34 -20.31 -18.06
N GLY A 191 3.10 -20.77 -18.28
CA GLY A 191 2.82 -22.14 -18.73
C GLY A 191 3.14 -23.21 -17.69
N LEU A 192 3.07 -22.88 -16.40
CA LEU A 192 3.38 -23.79 -15.29
C LEU A 192 2.12 -24.41 -14.70
N GLU A 193 2.20 -25.69 -14.29
CA GLU A 193 1.13 -26.33 -13.51
C GLU A 193 0.99 -25.73 -12.10
N LYS A 194 2.12 -25.29 -11.51
CA LYS A 194 2.19 -24.68 -10.18
C LYS A 194 3.19 -23.52 -10.19
N PRO A 195 2.90 -22.42 -9.46
CA PRO A 195 3.82 -21.30 -9.36
C PRO A 195 5.10 -21.69 -8.60
N TYR A 196 6.20 -21.00 -8.90
CA TYR A 196 7.44 -21.08 -8.13
C TYR A 196 7.21 -20.75 -6.67
N THR A 197 7.83 -21.53 -5.79
CA THR A 197 7.75 -21.32 -4.34
C THR A 197 9.06 -20.81 -3.77
N ARG A 198 9.00 -20.22 -2.57
CA ARG A 198 10.21 -19.82 -1.84
C ARG A 198 11.16 -21.00 -1.58
N ALA A 199 10.65 -22.22 -1.47
CA ALA A 199 11.50 -23.40 -1.30
C ALA A 199 12.33 -23.68 -2.57
N ASP A 200 11.75 -23.44 -3.75
CA ASP A 200 12.44 -23.62 -5.03
C ASP A 200 13.58 -22.61 -5.21
N LEU A 201 13.43 -21.39 -4.68
CA LEU A 201 14.47 -20.37 -4.70
C LEU A 201 15.76 -20.81 -3.99
N PHE A 202 15.66 -21.61 -2.93
CA PHE A 202 16.83 -22.09 -2.16
C PHE A 202 17.38 -23.43 -2.64
N ARG A 203 16.78 -24.04 -3.66
CA ARG A 203 17.28 -25.26 -4.32
C ARG A 203 18.11 -24.98 -5.57
N GLN A 204 18.06 -23.74 -6.08
CA GLN A 204 18.86 -23.24 -7.19
C GLN A 204 20.27 -22.87 -6.70
#